data_AF-A0A327NMS3-F1
#
_entry.id   AF-A0A327NMS3-F1
#
_cell.length_a   1.000
_cell.length_b   1.000
_cell.length_c   1.000
_cell.angle_alpha   90.00
_cell.angle_beta   90.00
_cell.angle_gamma   90.00
#
_symmetry.space_group_name_H-M   'P 1'
#
loop_
_entity.id
_entity.type
_entity.pdbx_description
1 polymer ?
#
loop_
_entity_poly.entity_id
_entity_poly.type
_entity_poly.pdbx_seq_one_letter_code
_entity_poly.pdbx_strand_id
1 'polypeptide(L)'
;MNKKEKIREIYAHAKQQKFLKSRARRKTFLGGRGSGKTTTLGYTNGQAFECMPRAKFILTGLTYIQLDLIVLPEVKNALSRMGYFEYSKSTPWGCT
;
A
#
# COMPACT_ATOMS: atom_id res chain seq x y z
N MET A 1 23.19 11.70 -18.40
CA MET A 1 22.64 10.34 -18.58
C MET A 1 21.32 10.25 -17.83
N ASN A 2 20.19 10.59 -18.47
CA ASN A 2 18.89 10.74 -17.79
C ASN A 2 18.21 9.37 -17.68
N LYS A 3 18.31 8.70 -16.52
CA LYS A 3 17.40 7.60 -16.19
C LYS A 3 16.00 8.22 -16.10
N LYS A 4 15.16 8.04 -17.13
CA LYS A 4 13.72 8.29 -17.02
C LYS A 4 13.23 7.48 -15.83
N GLU A 5 12.82 8.14 -14.76
CA GLU A 5 12.13 7.49 -13.65
C GLU A 5 10.93 6.75 -14.25
N LYS A 6 10.91 5.42 -14.12
CA LYS A 6 9.78 4.62 -14.58
C LYS A 6 8.60 4.92 -13.66
N ILE A 7 7.78 5.89 -14.03
CA ILE A 7 6.54 6.19 -13.32
C ILE A 7 5.64 4.95 -13.47
N ARG A 8 5.40 4.24 -12.36
CA ARG A 8 4.46 3.12 -12.33
C ARG A 8 3.06 3.66 -12.09
N GLU A 9 2.22 3.56 -13.11
CA GLU A 9 0.81 3.92 -12.97
C GLU A 9 0.05 2.78 -12.31
N ILE A 10 -0.72 3.14 -11.27
CA ILE A 10 -1.50 2.18 -10.50
C ILE A 10 -2.96 2.58 -10.60
N TYR A 11 -3.79 1.61 -10.95
CA TYR A 11 -5.22 1.82 -10.99
C TYR A 11 -5.79 1.93 -9.57
N ALA A 12 -6.42 3.07 -9.30
CA ALA A 12 -7.22 3.29 -8.10
C ALA A 12 -8.58 3.85 -8.50
N HIS A 13 -9.65 3.34 -7.89
CA HIS A 13 -11.01 3.82 -8.16
C HIS A 13 -11.18 5.29 -7.69
N ALA A 14 -12.07 6.06 -8.30
CA ALA A 14 -12.26 7.49 -7.99
C ALA A 14 -12.43 7.81 -6.48
N LYS A 15 -13.19 6.97 -5.76
CA LYS A 15 -13.35 7.07 -4.29
C LYS A 15 -12.04 6.81 -3.52
N GLN A 16 -11.23 5.86 -3.98
CA GLN A 16 -9.92 5.55 -3.40
C GLN A 16 -8.93 6.68 -3.69
N GLN A 17 -8.94 7.23 -4.92
CA GLN A 17 -8.12 8.39 -5.26
C GLN A 17 -8.42 9.60 -4.38
N LYS A 18 -9.71 9.87 -4.11
CA LYS A 18 -10.12 10.94 -3.18
C LYS A 18 -9.56 10.72 -1.77
N PHE A 19 -9.54 9.48 -1.30
CA PHE A 19 -8.95 9.13 0.00
C PHE A 19 -7.42 9.31 0.03
N LEU A 20 -6.73 8.82 -1.01
CA LEU A 20 -5.27 8.93 -1.14
C LEU A 20 -4.83 10.40 -1.20
N LYS A 21 -5.50 11.23 -2.01
CA LYS A 21 -5.19 12.67 -2.17
C LYS A 21 -5.55 13.54 -0.97
N SER A 22 -6.36 13.03 -0.03
CA SER A 22 -6.75 13.81 1.15
C SER A 22 -5.52 14.23 1.98
N ARG A 23 -5.51 15.45 2.54
CA ARG A 23 -4.42 15.93 3.42
C ARG A 23 -4.78 15.83 4.91
N ALA A 24 -5.93 15.25 5.25
CA ALA A 24 -6.38 15.16 6.63
C ALA A 24 -5.44 14.28 7.48
N ARG A 25 -5.13 14.72 8.70
CA ARG A 25 -4.26 14.02 9.66
C ARG A 25 -4.83 12.66 10.08
N ARG A 26 -6.15 12.55 10.17
CA ARG A 26 -6.86 11.28 10.42
C ARG A 26 -7.86 11.07 9.29
N LYS A 27 -7.78 9.90 8.65
CA LYS A 27 -8.67 9.52 7.57
C LYS A 27 -9.33 8.20 7.91
N THR A 28 -10.65 8.13 7.75
CA THR A 28 -11.42 6.90 7.94
C THR A 28 -12.04 6.51 6.61
N PHE A 29 -11.80 5.28 6.18
CA PHE A 29 -12.45 4.71 5.00
C PHE A 29 -13.61 3.81 5.44
N LEU A 30 -14.83 4.32 5.38
CA LEU A 30 -16.04 3.54 5.58
C LEU A 30 -16.59 3.09 4.23
N GLY A 31 -16.60 1.78 3.99
CA GLY A 31 -17.10 1.21 2.74
C GLY A 31 -17.69 -0.18 2.95
N GLY A 32 -18.58 -0.61 2.05
CA GLY A 32 -19.18 -1.94 2.06
C GLY A 32 -18.20 -3.07 1.73
N ARG A 33 -18.66 -4.33 1.73
CA ARG A 33 -17.85 -5.48 1.29
C ARG A 33 -17.40 -5.28 -0.17
N GLY A 34 -16.17 -5.69 -0.50
CA GLY A 34 -15.62 -5.55 -1.85
C GLY A 34 -15.19 -4.14 -2.26
N SER A 35 -15.30 -3.13 -1.39
CA SER A 35 -14.94 -1.75 -1.74
C SER A 35 -13.43 -1.46 -1.83
N GLY A 36 -12.58 -2.50 -1.77
CA GLY A 36 -11.11 -2.36 -1.88
C GLY A 36 -10.44 -1.56 -0.76
N LYS A 37 -10.97 -1.62 0.46
CA LYS A 37 -10.44 -0.88 1.63
C LYS A 37 -8.99 -1.28 1.92
N THR A 38 -8.76 -2.58 1.96
CA THR A 38 -7.46 -3.19 2.25
C THR A 38 -6.42 -2.86 1.19
N THR A 39 -6.81 -2.86 -0.09
CA THR A 39 -5.94 -2.45 -1.20
C THR A 39 -5.55 -0.97 -1.08
N THR A 40 -6.50 -0.11 -0.71
CA THR A 40 -6.24 1.35 -0.49
C THR A 40 -5.31 1.59 0.70
N LEU A 41 -5.39 0.75 1.73
CA LEU A 41 -4.46 0.76 2.87
C LEU A 41 -3.03 0.44 2.40
N GLY A 42 -2.87 -0.58 1.54
CA GLY A 42 -1.57 -0.93 0.95
C GLY A 42 -0.95 0.23 0.15
N TYR A 43 -1.74 0.93 -0.66
CA TYR A 43 -1.27 2.11 -1.39
C TYR A 43 -0.86 3.27 -0.47
N THR A 44 -1.59 3.47 0.63
CA THR A 44 -1.24 4.49 1.63
C THR A 44 0.09 4.14 2.30
N ASN A 45 0.30 2.86 2.63
CA ASN A 45 1.56 2.41 3.22
C ASN A 45 2.73 2.58 2.27
N GLY A 46 2.57 2.27 0.98
CA GLY A 46 3.63 2.49 -0.01
C GLY A 46 3.96 3.97 -0.19
N GLN A 47 2.96 4.87 -0.26
CA GLN A 47 3.21 6.32 -0.30
C GLN A 47 3.95 6.81 0.94
N ALA A 48 3.55 6.31 2.11
CA ALA A 48 4.18 6.67 3.37
C ALA A 48 5.61 6.11 3.48
N PHE A 49 5.91 4.98 2.84
CA PHE A 49 7.27 4.44 2.74
C PHE A 49 8.20 5.34 1.92
N GLU A 50 7.72 5.91 0.81
CA GLU A 50 8.50 6.88 0.00
C GLU A 50 8.75 8.20 0.74
N CYS A 51 7.74 8.73 1.43
CA CYS A 51 7.84 10.03 2.07
C CYS A 51 8.47 9.98 3.48
N MET A 52 8.45 8.84 4.17
CA MET A 52 8.91 8.69 5.55
C MET A 52 9.77 7.43 5.72
N PRO A 53 11.06 7.48 5.35
CA PRO A 53 11.96 6.35 5.56
C PRO A 53 12.05 6.05 7.06
N ARG A 54 11.82 4.78 7.44
CA ARG A 54 11.79 4.24 8.83
C ARG A 54 10.48 4.44 9.60
N ALA A 55 9.40 4.88 8.97
CA ALA A 55 8.09 4.87 9.62
C ALA A 55 7.69 3.44 10.05
N LYS A 56 7.14 3.32 11.26
CA LYS A 56 6.56 2.07 11.76
C LYS A 56 5.05 2.10 11.53
N PHE A 57 4.52 1.08 10.85
CA PHE A 57 3.09 0.91 10.64
C PHE A 57 2.57 -0.20 11.55
N ILE A 58 1.45 0.05 12.22
CA ILE A 58 0.77 -0.93 13.07
C ILE A 58 -0.52 -1.31 12.35
N LEU A 59 -0.68 -2.61 12.09
CA LEU A 59 -1.93 -3.18 11.58
C LEU A 59 -2.70 -3.79 12.76
N THR A 60 -3.98 -3.48 12.86
CA THR A 60 -4.84 -3.96 13.94
C THR A 60 -6.13 -4.50 13.34
N GLY A 61 -6.55 -5.66 13.83
CA GLY A 61 -7.77 -6.36 13.42
C GLY A 61 -8.38 -7.09 14.61
N LEU A 62 -9.58 -7.63 14.45
CA LEU A 62 -10.29 -8.33 15.52
C LEU A 62 -9.59 -9.64 15.91
N THR A 63 -9.05 -10.36 14.94
CA THR A 63 -8.26 -11.57 15.17
C THR A 63 -6.99 -11.57 14.35
N TYR A 64 -5.96 -12.22 14.86
CA TYR A 64 -4.69 -12.40 14.15
C TYR A 64 -4.90 -13.13 12.80
N ILE A 65 -5.74 -14.16 12.80
CA ILE A 65 -6.04 -14.97 11.61
C ILE A 65 -6.64 -14.12 10.49
N GLN A 66 -7.49 -13.14 10.80
CA GLN A 66 -8.04 -12.23 9.80
C GLN A 66 -6.98 -11.32 9.20
N LEU A 67 -6.04 -10.85 10.02
CA LEU A 67 -4.93 -10.04 9.52
C LEU A 67 -4.06 -10.87 8.56
N ASP A 68 -3.73 -12.09 8.96
CA ASP A 68 -2.82 -12.95 8.21
C ASP A 68 -3.43 -13.45 6.89
N LEU A 69 -4.68 -13.95 6.91
CA LEU A 69 -5.29 -14.55 5.73
C LEU A 69 -5.88 -13.55 4.73
N ILE A 70 -6.24 -12.35 5.18
CA ILE A 70 -7.00 -11.40 4.35
C ILE A 70 -6.22 -10.09 4.15
N VAL A 71 -5.67 -9.52 5.23
CA VAL A 71 -5.11 -8.17 5.18
C VAL A 71 -3.69 -8.18 4.61
N LEU A 72 -2.82 -9.05 5.11
CA LEU A 72 -1.44 -9.15 4.65
C LEU A 72 -1.30 -9.49 3.15
N PRO A 73 -2.00 -10.50 2.58
CA PRO A 73 -1.85 -10.82 1.16
C PRO A 73 -2.32 -9.67 0.26
N GLU A 74 -3.41 -8.99 0.62
CA GLU A 74 -3.91 -7.83 -0.13
C GLU A 74 -2.95 -6.63 -0.07
N VAL A 75 -2.35 -6.37 1.09
CA VAL A 75 -1.34 -5.33 1.24
C VAL A 75 -0.08 -5.67 0.45
N LYS A 76 0.39 -6.93 0.49
CA LYS A 76 1.50 -7.41 -0.34
C LYS A 76 1.20 -7.21 -1.83
N ASN A 77 0.01 -7.59 -2.29
CA ASN A 77 -0.40 -7.39 -3.69
C ASN A 77 -0.43 -5.91 -4.09
N ALA A 78 -0.92 -5.03 -3.22
CA ALA A 78 -0.92 -3.58 -3.46
C ALA A 78 0.50 -3.01 -3.55
N LEU A 79 1.41 -3.45 -2.67
CA LEU A 79 2.81 -3.05 -2.66
C LEU A 79 3.58 -3.58 -3.88
N SER A 80 3.32 -4.83 -4.30
CA SER A 80 3.89 -5.39 -5.53
C SER A 80 3.47 -4.59 -6.77
N ARG A 81 2.24 -4.07 -6.81
CA ARG A 81 1.79 -3.17 -7.90
C ARG A 81 2.53 -1.83 -7.88
N MET A 82 2.95 -1.36 -6.70
CA MET A 82 3.83 -0.19 -6.53
C MET A 82 5.29 -0.49 -6.88
N GLY A 83 5.67 -1.77 -6.99
CA GLY A 83 7.02 -2.21 -7.29
C GLY A 83 7.88 -2.56 -6.09
N TYR A 84 7.28 -2.60 -4.90
CA TYR A 84 7.93 -3.10 -3.70
C TYR A 84 7.78 -4.60 -3.60
N PHE A 85 8.89 -5.27 -3.37
CA PHE A 85 8.96 -6.72 -3.22
C PHE A 85 9.67 -7.07 -1.92
N GLU A 86 9.33 -8.24 -1.39
CA GLU A 86 10.03 -8.80 -0.24
C GLU A 86 11.50 -9.04 -0.60
N TYR A 87 12.40 -8.82 0.35
CA TYR A 87 13.83 -8.98 0.12
C TYR A 87 14.12 -10.42 -0.32
N SER A 88 14.72 -10.56 -1.50
CA SER A 88 15.16 -11.85 -2.04
C SER A 88 16.61 -11.72 -2.49
N LYS A 89 17.35 -12.84 -2.53
CA LYS A 89 18.73 -12.88 -3.05
C LYS A 89 18.83 -12.33 -4.48
N SER A 90 17.75 -12.42 -5.26
CA SER A 90 17.64 -11.87 -6.62
C SER A 90 17.25 -10.39 -6.70
N THR A 91 16.63 -9.84 -5.64
CA THR A 91 16.22 -8.43 -5.53
C THR A 91 16.72 -7.87 -4.19
N PRO A 92 18.01 -7.53 -4.09
CA PRO A 92 18.65 -7.13 -2.83
C PRO A 92 18.08 -5.84 -2.25
N TRP A 93 17.46 -5.00 -3.08
CA TRP A 93 16.95 -3.69 -2.69
C TRP A 93 15.45 -3.68 -2.39
N GLY A 94 14.75 -4.81 -2.58
CA GLY A 94 13.29 -4.90 -2.33
C GLY A 94 12.43 -3.97 -3.19
N CYS A 95 12.97 -3.44 -4.28
CA CYS A 95 12.31 -2.54 -5.22
C CYS A 95 12.87 -2.78 -6.62
N THR A 96 12.05 -2.63 -7.66
CA THR A 96 12.45 -2.76 -9.10
C THR A 96 12.19 -1.49 -9.89
#